data_AF-A0A3A8ZCD5-F1
#
_entry.id   AF-A0A3A8ZCD5-F1
#
_cell.length_a   1.000
_cell.length_b   1.000
_cell.length_c   1.000
_cell.angle_alpha   90.00
_cell.angle_beta   90.00
_cell.angle_gamma   90.00
#
_symmetry.space_group_name_H-M   'P 1'
#
loop_
_entity.id
_entity.type
_entity.pdbx_description
1 polymer ?
#
loop_
_entity_poly.entity_id
_entity_poly.type
_entity_poly.pdbx_seq_one_letter_code
_entity_poly.pdbx_strand_id
1 'polypeptide(L)'
;MIKVTKKRFQICPFGWVEAYPDDVKAILAAGHDLGNHSENHKNMSQLSDEQCQEELMKVHTKVQELTGYEMCLFRPPYGDYDNHVITNAHDCGYYSIQWSIETLDIIVKKV
;
A
#
# COMPACT_ATOMS: atom_id res chain seq x y z
N MET A 1 -15.40 14.16 -2.07
CA MET A 1 -15.42 13.70 -0.67
C MET A 1 -14.97 12.25 -0.65
N ILE A 2 -13.81 11.96 -0.08
CA ILE A 2 -13.32 10.59 0.12
C ILE A 2 -14.20 9.98 1.22
N LYS A 3 -15.00 8.96 0.89
CA LYS A 3 -15.70 8.16 1.90
C LYS A 3 -14.70 7.19 2.50
N VAL A 4 -13.91 7.63 3.47
CA VAL A 4 -13.23 6.70 4.38
C VAL A 4 -14.33 6.08 5.23
N THR A 5 -14.69 4.83 4.94
CA THR A 5 -15.68 4.13 5.76
C THR A 5 -15.04 3.78 7.10
N LYS A 6 -15.82 3.67 8.18
CA LYS A 6 -15.32 3.54 9.56
C LYS A 6 -14.54 2.24 9.86
N LYS A 7 -14.11 1.48 8.86
CA LYS A 7 -13.34 0.24 9.02
C LYS A 7 -11.92 0.42 8.47
N ARG A 8 -10.97 -0.09 9.24
CA ARG A 8 -9.53 0.21 9.14
C ARG A 8 -8.96 -0.13 7.77
N PHE A 9 -8.05 0.72 7.30
CA PHE A 9 -7.24 0.54 6.11
C PHE A 9 -6.31 -0.68 6.22
N GLN A 10 -6.26 -1.52 5.19
CA GLN A 10 -5.32 -2.64 5.11
C GLN A 10 -4.36 -2.44 3.94
N ILE A 11 -3.06 -2.47 4.24
CA ILE A 11 -2.01 -2.46 3.22
C ILE A 11 -1.85 -3.84 2.56
N CYS A 12 -1.64 -3.85 1.24
CA CYS A 12 -1.54 -5.04 0.42
C CYS A 12 -0.24 -5.02 -0.40
N PRO A 13 0.80 -5.77 0.01
CA PRO A 13 1.98 -6.02 -0.83
C PRO A 13 1.62 -6.93 -2.02
N PHE A 14 2.29 -6.78 -3.16
CA PHE A 14 1.96 -7.53 -4.39
C PHE A 14 1.93 -9.05 -4.21
N GLY A 15 2.99 -9.63 -3.65
CA GLY A 15 3.07 -11.08 -3.44
C GLY A 15 1.95 -11.63 -2.56
N TRP A 16 1.41 -10.82 -1.64
CA TRP A 16 0.27 -11.22 -0.82
C TRP A 16 -1.04 -11.22 -1.62
N VAL A 17 -1.24 -10.22 -2.48
CA VAL A 17 -2.41 -10.15 -3.37
C VAL A 17 -2.46 -11.35 -4.32
N GLU A 18 -1.30 -11.80 -4.82
CA GLU A 18 -1.22 -12.98 -5.68
C GLU A 18 -1.47 -14.30 -4.94
N ALA A 19 -0.90 -14.44 -3.74
CA ALA A 19 -1.00 -15.68 -2.97
C ALA A 19 -2.38 -15.86 -2.31
N TYR A 20 -3.08 -14.76 -1.99
CA TYR A 20 -4.32 -14.79 -1.19
C TYR A 20 -5.46 -13.96 -1.82
N PRO A 21 -5.85 -14.20 -3.08
CA PRO A 21 -6.83 -13.36 -3.78
C PRO A 21 -8.24 -13.38 -3.15
N ASP A 22 -8.63 -14.50 -2.53
CA ASP A 22 -9.93 -14.61 -1.86
C ASP A 22 -9.95 -13.82 -0.53
N ASP A 23 -8.82 -13.76 0.18
CA ASP A 23 -8.70 -12.94 1.39
C ASP A 23 -8.76 -11.45 1.06
N VAL A 24 -8.12 -11.02 -0.04
CA VAL A 24 -8.21 -9.64 -0.53
C VAL A 24 -9.68 -9.24 -0.76
N LYS A 25 -10.45 -10.10 -1.44
CA LYS A 25 -11.89 -9.90 -1.69
C LYS A 25 -12.69 -9.91 -0.39
N ALA A 26 -12.37 -10.82 0.54
CA ALA A 26 -13.07 -10.92 1.82
C ALA A 26 -12.85 -9.68 2.69
N ILE A 27 -11.64 -9.12 2.71
CA ILE A 27 -11.32 -7.87 3.43
C ILE A 27 -12.15 -6.71 2.86
N LEU A 28 -12.20 -6.58 1.54
CA LEU A 28 -13.00 -5.55 0.88
C LEU A 28 -14.50 -5.75 1.14
N ALA A 29 -15.01 -6.98 1.04
CA ALA A 29 -16.42 -7.31 1.33
C ALA A 29 -16.79 -7.08 2.80
N ALA A 30 -15.84 -7.22 3.72
CA ALA A 30 -16.00 -6.85 5.13
C ALA A 30 -16.06 -5.32 5.34
N GLY A 31 -15.83 -4.53 4.29
CA GLY A 31 -15.96 -3.08 4.25
C GLY A 31 -14.68 -2.32 4.63
N HIS A 32 -13.52 -2.96 4.52
CA HIS A 32 -12.22 -2.31 4.72
C HIS A 32 -11.73 -1.67 3.42
N ASP A 33 -11.03 -0.54 3.52
CA ASP A 33 -10.33 0.07 2.40
C ASP A 33 -9.00 -0.67 2.15
N LEU A 34 -8.69 -0.94 0.87
CA LEU A 34 -7.43 -1.55 0.46
C LEU A 34 -6.36 -0.50 0.12
N GLY A 35 -5.11 -0.84 0.40
CA GLY A 35 -3.96 0.05 0.32
C GLY A 35 -2.76 -0.50 -0.38
N ASN A 36 -2.01 0.38 -1.01
CA ASN A 36 -0.77 0.03 -1.68
C ASN A 36 0.41 0.01 -0.70
N HIS A 37 1.28 -1.01 -0.81
CA HIS A 37 2.54 -1.11 -0.06
C HIS A 37 3.75 -1.44 -0.92
N SER A 38 3.76 -0.96 -2.17
CA SER A 38 4.71 -1.30 -3.23
C SER A 38 4.69 -2.78 -3.62
N GLU A 39 5.36 -3.09 -4.73
CA GLU A 39 5.43 -4.44 -5.25
C GLU A 39 6.45 -5.28 -4.48
N ASN A 40 7.68 -4.78 -4.41
CA ASN A 40 8.84 -5.52 -3.97
C ASN A 40 9.40 -5.03 -2.63
N HIS A 41 8.70 -4.10 -1.97
CA HIS A 41 9.08 -3.56 -0.67
C HIS A 41 10.50 -2.96 -0.68
N LYS A 42 10.85 -2.23 -1.75
CA LYS A 42 12.15 -1.52 -1.90
C LYS A 42 12.15 -0.20 -1.13
N ASN A 43 13.33 0.35 -0.85
CA ASN A 43 13.47 1.73 -0.39
C ASN A 43 13.13 2.67 -1.54
N MET A 44 11.93 3.24 -1.51
CA MET A 44 11.38 4.02 -2.62
C MET A 44 12.20 5.29 -2.89
N SER A 45 12.83 5.88 -1.86
CA SER A 45 13.67 7.08 -2.01
C SER A 45 14.95 6.87 -2.84
N GLN A 46 15.29 5.61 -3.12
CA GLN A 46 16.49 5.24 -3.89
C GLN A 46 16.19 4.85 -5.34
N LEU A 47 14.91 4.91 -5.73
CA LEU A 47 14.44 4.52 -7.05
C LEU A 47 14.33 5.75 -7.95
N SER A 48 14.33 5.55 -9.27
CA SER A 48 13.92 6.60 -10.20
C SER A 48 12.40 6.83 -10.15
N ASP A 49 11.93 7.91 -10.79
CA ASP A 49 10.51 8.20 -10.96
C ASP A 49 9.77 7.02 -11.60
N GLU A 50 10.29 6.49 -12.71
CA GLU A 50 9.68 5.36 -13.43
C GLU A 50 9.61 4.12 -12.55
N GLN A 51 10.67 3.83 -11.80
CA GLN A 51 10.71 2.70 -10.88
C GLN A 51 9.72 2.87 -9.72
N CYS A 52 9.55 4.08 -9.19
CA CYS A 52 8.52 4.35 -8.18
C CYS A 52 7.11 4.10 -8.73
N GLN A 53 6.84 4.59 -9.95
CA GLN A 53 5.55 4.43 -10.59
C GLN A 53 5.25 2.96 -10.92
N GLU A 54 6.24 2.20 -11.38
CA GLU A 54 6.10 0.76 -11.61
C GLU A 54 5.76 -0.01 -10.33
N GLU A 55 6.48 0.26 -9.23
CA GLU A 55 6.23 -0.35 -7.92
C GLU A 55 4.81 -0.05 -7.40
N LEU A 56 4.26 1.13 -7.70
CA LEU A 56 2.89 1.49 -7.32
C LEU A 56 1.85 0.85 -8.26
N MET A 57 2.00 1.06 -9.56
CA MET A 57 0.96 0.75 -10.54
C MET A 57 0.80 -0.74 -10.81
N LYS A 58 1.84 -1.55 -10.56
CA LYS A 58 1.72 -3.00 -10.68
C LYS A 58 0.81 -3.59 -9.62
N VAL A 59 0.91 -3.12 -8.37
CA VAL A 59 -0.02 -3.51 -7.30
C VAL A 59 -1.41 -2.94 -7.55
N HIS A 60 -1.48 -1.68 -7.99
CA HIS A 60 -2.73 -1.02 -8.36
C HIS A 60 -3.55 -1.86 -9.34
N THR A 61 -2.95 -2.15 -10.50
CA THR A 61 -3.59 -2.88 -11.60
C THR A 61 -4.08 -4.24 -11.12
N LYS A 62 -3.25 -4.96 -10.36
CA LYS A 62 -3.61 -6.28 -9.86
C LYS A 62 -4.82 -6.26 -8.93
N VAL A 63 -4.86 -5.32 -7.98
CA VAL A 63 -5.99 -5.20 -7.04
C VAL A 63 -7.25 -4.74 -7.77
N GLN A 64 -7.12 -3.80 -8.70
CA GLN A 64 -8.22 -3.29 -9.52
C GLN A 64 -8.82 -4.40 -10.40
N GLU A 65 -8.00 -5.21 -11.07
CA GLU A 65 -8.45 -6.37 -11.85
C GLU A 65 -9.15 -7.42 -10.98
N LEU A 66 -8.64 -7.66 -9.77
CA LEU A 66 -9.16 -8.70 -8.87
C LEU A 66 -10.50 -8.31 -8.22
N THR A 67 -10.69 -7.02 -7.92
CA THR A 67 -11.75 -6.54 -7.02
C THR A 67 -12.61 -5.42 -7.59
N GLY A 68 -12.16 -4.73 -8.64
CA GLY A 68 -12.76 -3.49 -9.14
C GLY A 68 -12.52 -2.28 -8.22
N TYR A 69 -11.73 -2.42 -7.16
CA TYR A 69 -11.47 -1.37 -6.19
C TYR A 69 -10.30 -0.47 -6.62
N GLU A 70 -10.54 0.83 -6.64
CA GLU A 70 -9.55 1.86 -6.92
C GLU A 70 -8.80 2.24 -5.64
N MET A 71 -7.56 1.77 -5.48
CA MET A 71 -6.76 2.15 -4.33
C MET A 71 -6.27 3.60 -4.45
N CYS A 72 -6.46 4.38 -3.39
CA CYS A 72 -6.01 5.78 -3.33
C CYS A 72 -5.10 6.08 -2.13
N LEU A 73 -4.74 5.07 -1.34
CA LEU A 73 -3.86 5.20 -0.18
C LEU A 73 -2.60 4.36 -0.37
N PHE A 74 -1.44 4.97 -0.11
CA PHE A 74 -0.13 4.34 -0.19
C PHE A 74 0.61 4.50 1.12
N ARG A 75 1.26 3.44 1.59
CA ARG A 75 2.23 3.53 2.68
C ARG A 75 3.60 3.11 2.16
N PRO A 76 4.62 3.97 2.22
CA PRO A 76 5.97 3.59 1.82
C PRO A 76 6.52 2.42 2.66
N PRO A 77 7.19 1.44 2.04
CA PRO A 77 7.98 0.42 2.74
C PRO A 77 8.93 1.04 3.77
N TYR A 78 9.14 0.35 4.89
CA TYR A 78 10.04 0.76 5.99
C TYR A 78 9.70 2.11 6.66
N GLY A 79 8.65 2.80 6.23
CA GLY A 79 8.44 4.21 6.58
C GLY A 79 9.46 5.14 5.93
N ASP A 80 10.17 4.70 4.89
CA ASP A 80 11.14 5.50 4.12
C ASP A 80 10.41 6.41 3.11
N TYR A 81 10.62 7.71 3.21
CA TYR A 81 10.03 8.69 2.29
C TYR A 81 10.83 9.99 2.24
N ASP A 82 10.74 10.64 1.09
CA ASP A 82 11.18 12.01 0.86
C ASP A 82 10.20 12.71 -0.11
N ASN A 83 10.49 13.94 -0.52
CA ASN A 83 9.62 14.67 -1.45
C ASN A 83 9.49 13.95 -2.80
N HIS A 84 10.52 13.22 -3.24
CA HIS A 84 10.48 12.46 -4.48
C HIS A 84 9.43 11.34 -4.40
N VAL A 85 9.45 10.55 -3.33
CA VAL A 85 8.47 9.45 -3.12
C VAL A 85 7.05 10.00 -3.01
N ILE A 86 6.87 11.09 -2.25
CA ILE A 86 5.54 11.70 -2.05
C ILE A 86 4.98 12.26 -3.36
N THR A 87 5.82 12.91 -4.17
CA THR A 87 5.39 13.48 -5.46
C THR A 87 4.99 12.37 -6.44
N ASN A 88 5.80 11.33 -6.58
CA ASN A 88 5.47 10.20 -7.47
C ASN A 88 4.19 9.48 -7.04
N ALA A 89 4.01 9.24 -5.74
CA ALA A 89 2.77 8.65 -5.23
C ALA A 89 1.55 9.53 -5.57
N HIS A 90 1.66 10.84 -5.35
CA HIS A 90 0.60 11.79 -5.68
C HIS A 90 0.26 11.79 -7.18
N ASP A 91 1.27 11.76 -8.05
CA ASP A 91 1.08 11.75 -9.50
C ASP A 91 0.42 10.45 -9.99
N CYS A 92 0.61 9.35 -9.25
CA CYS A 92 -0.14 8.09 -9.44
C CYS A 92 -1.54 8.09 -8.77
N GLY A 93 -2.01 9.21 -8.22
CA GLY A 93 -3.33 9.33 -7.59
C GLY A 93 -3.40 8.84 -6.13
N TYR A 94 -2.26 8.65 -5.47
CA TYR A 94 -2.21 8.18 -4.09
C TYR A 94 -2.02 9.30 -3.07
N TYR A 95 -2.68 9.14 -1.92
CA TYR A 95 -2.33 9.84 -0.69
C TYR A 95 -1.37 8.96 0.13
N SER A 96 -0.18 9.47 0.39
CA SER A 96 0.79 8.81 1.25
C SER A 96 0.40 8.95 2.71
N ILE A 97 0.38 7.83 3.43
CA ILE A 97 0.05 7.78 4.85
C ILE A 97 1.20 7.17 5.67
N GLN A 98 1.33 7.64 6.90
CA GLN A 98 2.26 7.13 7.91
C GLN A 98 1.52 6.85 9.22
N TRP A 99 2.24 6.33 10.21
CA TRP A 99 1.73 6.09 11.55
C TRP A 99 2.28 7.13 12.54
N SER A 100 1.51 7.41 13.59
CA SER A 100 1.96 8.20 14.74
C SER A 100 2.46 7.35 15.90
N ILE A 101 2.14 6.05 15.91
CA ILE A 101 2.49 5.08 16.96
C ILE A 101 2.96 3.79 16.28
N GLU A 102 4.17 3.34 16.61
CA GLU A 102 4.74 2.06 16.17
C GLU A 102 4.54 1.01 17.26
N THR A 103 3.98 -0.14 16.91
CA THR A 103 3.71 -1.23 17.86
C THR A 103 4.94 -2.08 18.18
N LEU A 104 5.96 -2.05 17.31
CA LEU A 104 7.19 -2.85 17.46
C LEU A 104 6.94 -4.36 17.55
N ASP A 105 5.86 -4.84 16.96
CA ASP A 105 5.44 -6.25 16.91
C ASP A 105 6.46 -7.15 16.20
N ILE A 106 7.23 -6.59 15.25
CA ILE A 106 8.35 -7.27 14.59
C ILE A 106 9.57 -7.48 15.51
N ILE A 107 9.66 -6.77 16.64
CA ILE A 107 10.75 -6.94 17.60
C ILE A 107 10.36 -8.01 18.62
N VAL A 108 10.49 -9.27 18.20
CA VAL A 108 10.52 -10.36 19.17
C VAL A 108 11.88 -10.33 19.86
N LYS A 109 11.92 -9.83 21.10
CA LYS A 109 13.07 -10.10 21.98
C LYS A 109 13.13 -11.60 22.16
N LYS A 110 14.08 -12.24 21.47
CA LYS A 110 14.47 -13.63 21.78
C LYS A 110 14.95 -13.60 23.23
N VAL A 111 14.13 -14.11 24.14
CA VAL A 111 14.50 -14.43 25.52
C VAL A 111 15.14 -15.80 25.54
#